data_AF-A0A6G3CYC6-F1
#
_entry.id   AF-A0A6G3CYC6-F1
#
_cell.length_a   1.000
_cell.length_b   1.000
_cell.length_c   1.000
_cell.angle_alpha   90.00
_cell.angle_beta   90.00
_cell.angle_gamma   90.00
#
_symmetry.space_group_name_H-M   'P 1'
#
loop_
_entity.id
_entity.type
_entity.pdbx_description
1 polymer ?
#
loop_
_entity_poly.entity_id
_entity_poly.type
_entity_poly.pdbx_seq_one_letter_code
_entity_poly.pdbx_strand_id
1 'polypeptide(L)'
;GVYSANDGMAGGIIKALEDAGVTDLPPITGQDAELAAVQRIVTGEQYMSVYKSYPQEAENAAEMAVARVQGRDIQFDALARDKVDSPTHKHIPAQLVPVVALTKANIEETVIAEGFYKVSDICTAKYADACGELGLK
;
A
#
# COMPACT_ATOMS: atom_id res chain seq x y z
N GLY A 1 -17.61 -10.06 -3.71
CA GLY A 1 -16.36 -9.39 -3.30
C GLY A 1 -16.46 -8.98 -1.86
N VAL A 2 -15.33 -8.86 -1.16
CA VAL A 2 -15.26 -8.32 0.20
C VAL A 2 -14.41 -7.06 0.17
N TYR A 3 -14.98 -5.94 0.61
CA TYR A 3 -14.24 -4.71 0.81
C TYR A 3 -13.53 -4.76 2.17
N SER A 4 -12.25 -5.10 2.16
CA SER A 4 -11.37 -4.93 3.32
C SER A 4 -10.67 -3.59 3.23
N ALA A 5 -10.63 -2.86 4.35
CA ALA A 5 -10.00 -1.55 4.39
C ALA A 5 -8.47 -1.61 4.55
N ASN A 6 -7.89 -2.75 4.92
CA ASN A 6 -6.44 -2.97 4.93
C ASN A 6 -6.05 -4.45 4.72
N ASP A 7 -4.75 -4.68 4.57
CA ASP A 7 -4.16 -5.98 4.26
C ASP A 7 -4.20 -6.97 5.42
N GLY A 8 -4.02 -6.52 6.66
CA GLY A 8 -4.20 -7.35 7.85
C GLY A 8 -5.62 -7.92 7.97
N MET A 9 -6.65 -7.09 7.79
CA MET A 9 -8.04 -7.56 7.76
C MET A 9 -8.31 -8.48 6.57
N ALA A 10 -7.73 -8.18 5.41
CA ALA A 10 -7.87 -9.02 4.22
C ALA A 10 -7.35 -10.44 4.47
N GLY A 11 -6.21 -10.58 5.14
CA GLY A 11 -5.67 -11.88 5.54
C GLY A 11 -6.61 -12.67 6.45
N GLY A 12 -7.23 -12.00 7.44
CA GLY A 12 -8.22 -12.64 8.32
C GLY A 12 -9.49 -13.07 7.57
N ILE A 13 -9.97 -12.26 6.63
CA ILE A 13 -11.14 -12.55 5.79
C ILE A 13 -10.87 -13.76 4.91
N ILE A 14 -9.73 -13.78 4.22
CA ILE A 14 -9.30 -14.90 3.37
C ILE A 14 -9.28 -16.19 4.19
N LYS A 15 -8.62 -16.15 5.36
CA LYS A 15 -8.55 -17.33 6.23
C LYS A 15 -9.93 -17.82 6.67
N ALA A 16 -10.84 -16.92 7.05
CA ALA A 16 -12.18 -17.29 7.46
C ALA A 16 -13.01 -17.90 6.32
N LEU A 17 -12.84 -17.42 5.09
CA LEU A 17 -13.49 -17.98 3.90
C LEU A 17 -12.96 -19.38 3.59
N GLU A 18 -11.64 -19.58 3.63
CA GLU A 18 -11.00 -20.88 3.44
C GLU A 18 -11.46 -21.89 4.50
N ASP A 19 -11.50 -21.51 5.78
CA ASP A 19 -11.95 -22.36 6.88
C ASP A 19 -13.44 -22.73 6.76
N ALA A 20 -14.23 -21.87 6.11
CA ALA A 20 -15.62 -22.14 5.75
C ALA A 20 -15.78 -23.01 4.48
N GLY A 21 -14.68 -23.44 3.86
CA GLY A 21 -14.67 -24.29 2.66
C GLY A 21 -14.86 -23.53 1.34
N VAL A 22 -14.69 -22.21 1.33
CA VAL A 22 -14.72 -21.43 0.09
C VAL A 22 -13.42 -21.67 -0.69
N THR A 23 -13.52 -22.29 -1.86
CA THR A 23 -12.35 -22.60 -2.72
C THR A 23 -12.12 -21.58 -3.82
N ASP A 24 -13.16 -20.87 -4.24
CA ASP A 24 -13.07 -19.76 -5.20
C ASP A 24 -13.31 -18.46 -4.42
N LEU A 25 -12.22 -17.78 -4.07
CA LEU A 25 -12.30 -16.56 -3.28
C LEU A 25 -12.89 -15.43 -4.11
N PRO A 26 -13.91 -14.72 -3.61
CA PRO A 26 -14.39 -13.53 -4.30
C PRO A 26 -13.29 -12.46 -4.30
N PRO A 27 -13.38 -11.39 -5.14
CA PRO A 27 -12.42 -10.30 -5.07
C PRO A 27 -12.38 -9.69 -3.66
N ILE A 28 -11.20 -9.72 -3.02
CA ILE A 28 -10.95 -9.17 -1.69
C ILE A 28 -9.94 -8.04 -1.83
N THR A 29 -10.31 -6.85 -1.36
CA THR A 29 -9.43 -5.66 -1.38
C THR A 29 -8.52 -5.63 -0.16
N GLY A 30 -7.69 -4.60 -0.06
CA GLY A 30 -6.79 -4.32 1.04
C GLY A 30 -6.09 -2.99 0.83
N GLN A 31 -5.17 -2.65 1.71
CA GLN A 31 -4.40 -1.41 1.70
C GLN A 31 -3.15 -1.67 2.53
N ASP A 32 -2.07 -0.97 2.20
CA ASP A 32 -0.76 -0.94 2.86
C ASP A 32 0.35 -1.68 2.08
N ALA A 33 -0.01 -2.50 1.09
CA ALA A 33 0.92 -3.34 0.35
C ALA A 33 1.87 -4.13 1.27
N GLU A 34 1.31 -4.72 2.32
CA GLU A 34 2.07 -5.60 3.22
C GLU A 34 2.68 -6.76 2.41
N LEU A 35 3.88 -7.23 2.76
CA LEU A 35 4.55 -8.29 2.01
C LEU A 35 3.66 -9.52 1.83
N ALA A 36 2.96 -9.90 2.91
CA ALA A 36 2.01 -11.02 2.87
C ALA A 36 0.83 -10.75 1.93
N ALA A 37 0.37 -9.51 1.79
CA ALA A 37 -0.66 -9.16 0.84
C ALA A 37 -0.16 -9.17 -0.60
N VAL A 38 1.05 -8.67 -0.87
CA VAL A 38 1.67 -8.75 -2.20
C VAL A 38 1.81 -10.22 -2.62
N GLN A 39 2.23 -11.10 -1.70
CA GLN A 39 2.28 -12.54 -1.92
C GLN A 39 0.90 -13.16 -2.20
N ARG A 40 -0.15 -12.75 -1.47
CA ARG A 40 -1.54 -13.16 -1.76
C ARG A 40 -2.06 -12.62 -3.08
N ILE A 41 -1.61 -11.44 -3.50
CA ILE A 41 -1.95 -10.88 -4.81
C ILE A 41 -1.27 -11.68 -5.91
N VAL A 42 -0.02 -12.10 -5.73
CA VAL A 42 0.68 -13.00 -6.67
C VAL A 42 -0.06 -14.32 -6.85
N THR A 43 -0.50 -14.96 -5.76
CA THR A 43 -1.29 -16.22 -5.81
C THR A 43 -2.72 -16.02 -6.31
N GLY A 44 -3.25 -14.80 -6.23
CA GLY A 44 -4.63 -14.47 -6.57
C GLY A 44 -5.64 -14.64 -5.43
N GLU A 45 -5.17 -14.96 -4.22
CA GLU A 45 -5.99 -15.03 -3.01
C GLU A 45 -6.53 -13.65 -2.59
N GLN A 46 -5.80 -12.58 -2.94
CA GLN A 46 -6.21 -11.19 -2.75
C GLN A 46 -6.22 -10.46 -4.09
N TYR A 47 -7.25 -9.66 -4.37
CA TYR A 47 -7.42 -9.02 -5.68
C TYR A 47 -6.49 -7.82 -5.87
N MET A 48 -6.38 -6.99 -4.84
CA MET A 48 -5.55 -5.78 -4.85
C MET A 48 -5.18 -5.34 -3.43
N SER A 49 -4.17 -4.48 -3.35
CA SER A 49 -3.89 -3.63 -2.19
C SER A 49 -3.74 -2.18 -2.66
N VAL A 50 -4.11 -1.21 -1.84
CA VAL A 50 -3.77 0.19 -2.11
C VAL A 50 -2.34 0.44 -1.62
N TYR A 51 -1.43 0.63 -2.57
CA TYR A 51 -0.06 1.05 -2.32
C TYR A 51 -0.02 2.54 -2.01
N LYS A 52 0.67 2.88 -0.92
CA LYS A 52 0.98 4.23 -0.47
C LYS A 52 2.48 4.27 -0.26
N SER A 53 3.18 5.16 -0.96
CA SER A 53 4.64 5.22 -0.86
C SER A 53 5.07 5.68 0.53
N TYR A 54 5.53 4.72 1.36
CA TYR A 54 6.02 5.02 2.70
C TYR A 54 7.26 5.92 2.70
N PRO A 55 8.26 5.73 1.80
CA PRO A 55 9.39 6.64 1.73
C PRO A 55 8.94 8.08 1.44
N GLN A 56 8.07 8.26 0.45
CA GLN A 56 7.55 9.58 0.10
C GLN A 56 6.77 10.22 1.27
N GLU A 57 5.91 9.46 1.94
CA GLU A 57 5.14 9.96 3.09
C GLU A 57 6.06 10.35 4.27
N ALA A 58 7.07 9.52 4.56
CA ALA A 58 8.03 9.77 5.64
C ALA A 58 8.93 10.98 5.35
N GLU A 59 9.44 11.10 4.12
CA GLU A 59 10.28 12.24 3.68
C GLU A 59 9.49 13.55 3.77
N ASN A 60 8.29 13.59 3.21
CA ASN A 60 7.42 14.76 3.28
C ASN A 60 7.15 15.19 4.73
N ALA A 61 6.81 14.23 5.60
CA ALA A 61 6.55 14.50 7.01
C ALA A 61 7.79 15.08 7.71
N ALA A 62 8.98 14.53 7.43
CA ALA A 62 10.24 15.00 7.99
C ALA A 62 10.58 16.42 7.50
N GLU A 63 10.45 16.68 6.20
CA GLU A 63 10.71 18.00 5.61
C GLU A 63 9.76 19.07 6.18
N MET A 64 8.47 18.76 6.28
CA MET A 64 7.47 19.65 6.86
C MET A 64 7.78 19.96 8.34
N ALA A 65 8.15 18.95 9.12
CA ALA A 65 8.50 19.12 10.53
C ALA A 65 9.75 20.02 10.70
N VAL A 66 10.79 19.77 9.91
CA VAL A 66 12.03 20.58 9.92
C VAL A 66 11.75 22.02 9.48
N ALA A 67 10.99 22.22 8.41
CA ALA A 67 10.62 23.55 7.94
C ALA A 67 9.87 24.32 9.04
N ARG A 68 8.91 23.67 9.70
CA ARG A 68 8.09 24.29 10.73
C ARG A 68 8.89 24.69 11.96
N VAL A 69 9.75 23.80 12.48
CA VAL A 69 10.54 24.09 13.71
C VAL A 69 11.62 25.14 13.47
N GLN A 70 12.09 25.28 12.23
CA GLN A 70 13.10 26.28 11.85
C GLN A 70 12.49 27.62 11.42
N GLY A 71 11.17 27.80 11.50
CA GLY A 71 10.48 29.03 11.09
C GLY A 71 10.56 29.30 9.58
N ARG A 72 10.68 28.25 8.77
CA ARG A 72 10.76 28.31 7.31
C ARG A 72 9.37 28.21 6.68
N ASP A 73 8.55 29.24 6.93
CA ASP A 73 7.13 29.20 6.60
C ASP A 73 6.85 29.08 5.09
N ILE A 74 7.64 29.72 4.23
CA ILE A 74 7.50 29.61 2.76
C ILE A 74 7.73 28.16 2.30
N GLN A 75 8.75 27.49 2.85
CA GLN A 75 9.04 26.09 2.53
C GLN A 75 7.93 25.16 3.03
N PHE A 76 7.41 25.42 4.24
CA PHE A 76 6.29 24.67 4.77
C PHE A 76 5.04 24.79 3.88
N ASP A 77 4.69 26.01 3.47
CA ASP A 77 3.53 26.27 2.60
C ASP A 77 3.70 25.62 1.22
N ALA A 78 4.92 25.53 0.70
CA ALA A 78 5.21 24.86 -0.57
C ALA A 78 5.01 23.33 -0.51
N LEU A 79 5.21 22.73 0.67
CA LEU A 79 4.97 21.30 0.93
C LEU A 79 3.48 21.04 1.20
N ALA A 80 2.84 21.89 2.01
CA ALA A 80 1.46 21.74 2.47
C ALA A 80 0.42 22.32 1.49
N ARG A 81 0.41 21.81 0.25
CA ARG A 81 -0.40 22.37 -0.85
C ARG A 81 -1.90 22.03 -0.76
N ASP A 82 -2.26 21.04 0.06
CA ASP A 82 -3.62 20.60 0.27
C ASP A 82 -4.21 21.15 1.56
N LYS A 83 -5.52 20.94 1.74
CA LYS A 83 -6.25 21.30 2.96
C LYS A 83 -7.18 20.18 3.37
N VAL A 84 -7.16 19.85 4.65
CA VAL A 84 -8.06 18.87 5.25
C VAL A 84 -8.83 19.48 6.41
N ASP A 85 -9.98 18.89 6.71
CA ASP A 85 -10.80 19.27 7.85
C ASP A 85 -10.75 18.17 8.91
N SER A 86 -10.83 18.59 10.17
CA SER A 86 -11.16 17.75 11.31
C SER A 86 -12.50 18.21 11.91
N PRO A 87 -13.08 17.47 12.88
CA PRO A 87 -14.28 17.92 13.57
C PRO A 87 -14.14 19.26 14.30
N THR A 88 -12.92 19.66 14.68
CA THR A 88 -12.67 20.87 15.49
C THR A 88 -11.97 21.99 14.73
N HIS A 89 -11.29 21.68 13.63
CA HIS A 89 -10.49 22.64 12.87
C HIS A 89 -10.69 22.44 11.36
N LYS A 90 -10.84 23.56 10.66
CA LYS A 90 -11.05 23.61 9.21
C LYS A 90 -9.78 24.07 8.50
N HIS A 91 -9.60 23.63 7.25
CA HIS A 91 -8.53 24.09 6.38
C HIS A 91 -7.11 23.89 6.93
N ILE A 92 -6.87 22.75 7.59
CA ILE A 92 -5.55 22.36 8.10
C ILE A 92 -4.62 22.14 6.89
N PRO A 93 -3.48 22.83 6.80
CA PRO A 93 -2.50 22.59 5.75
C PRO A 93 -2.04 21.12 5.76
N ALA A 94 -2.04 20.51 4.58
CA ALA A 94 -1.74 19.09 4.42
C ALA A 94 -0.98 18.84 3.13
N GLN A 95 -0.37 17.66 3.05
CA GLN A 95 0.21 17.13 1.83
C GLN A 95 -0.37 15.73 1.61
N LEU A 96 -1.28 15.59 0.65
CA LEU A 96 -1.92 14.31 0.35
C LEU A 96 -1.05 13.54 -0.65
N VAL A 97 -0.44 12.47 -0.16
CA VAL A 97 0.38 11.57 -0.99
C VAL A 97 -0.52 10.77 -1.92
N PRO A 98 -0.22 10.70 -3.24
CA PRO A 98 -1.00 9.90 -4.17
C PRO A 98 -0.91 8.41 -3.82
N VAL A 99 -2.00 7.69 -4.08
CA VAL A 99 -2.09 6.25 -3.83
C VAL A 99 -2.29 5.51 -5.15
N VAL A 100 -1.81 4.27 -5.22
CA VAL A 100 -1.88 3.43 -6.41
C VAL A 100 -2.58 2.12 -6.08
N ALA A 101 -3.51 1.68 -6.91
CA ALA A 101 -4.04 0.32 -6.80
C ALA A 101 -2.96 -0.67 -7.27
N LEU A 102 -2.41 -1.42 -6.33
CA LEU A 102 -1.47 -2.51 -6.59
C LEU A 102 -2.26 -3.78 -6.89
N THR A 103 -2.00 -4.34 -8.06
CA THR A 103 -2.59 -5.58 -8.58
C THR A 103 -1.47 -6.43 -9.18
N LYS A 104 -1.76 -7.66 -9.61
CA LYS A 104 -0.82 -8.49 -10.38
C LYS A 104 -0.17 -7.75 -11.55
N ALA A 105 -0.89 -6.81 -12.16
CA ALA A 105 -0.46 -6.11 -13.37
C ALA A 105 0.62 -5.04 -13.14
N ASN A 106 0.89 -4.64 -11.89
CA ASN A 106 1.79 -3.53 -11.60
C ASN A 106 2.65 -3.69 -10.34
N ILE A 107 2.96 -4.92 -9.93
CA ILE A 107 3.82 -5.19 -8.75
C ILE A 107 5.24 -4.66 -8.99
N GLU A 108 5.76 -4.81 -10.20
CA GLU A 108 7.12 -4.40 -10.56
C GLU A 108 7.26 -2.87 -10.53
N GLU A 109 6.31 -2.13 -11.10
CA GLU A 109 6.35 -0.67 -11.19
C GLU A 109 6.02 0.04 -9.86
N THR A 110 5.60 -0.70 -8.83
CA THR A 110 5.24 -0.13 -7.52
C THR A 110 6.27 -0.51 -6.46
N VAL A 111 5.98 -1.55 -5.67
CA VAL A 111 6.76 -1.93 -4.49
C VAL A 111 8.17 -2.40 -4.81
N ILE A 112 8.44 -2.86 -6.03
CA ILE A 112 9.80 -3.25 -6.46
C ILE A 112 10.58 -2.05 -6.99
N ALA A 113 10.01 -1.27 -7.93
CA ALA A 113 10.67 -0.11 -8.51
C ALA A 113 11.05 0.95 -7.46
N GLU A 114 10.22 1.14 -6.43
CA GLU A 114 10.52 2.05 -5.32
C GLU A 114 11.44 1.42 -4.25
N GLY A 115 11.92 0.20 -4.47
CA GLY A 115 12.89 -0.47 -3.60
C GLY A 115 12.31 -0.93 -2.26
N PHE A 116 10.99 -0.99 -2.13
CA PHE A 116 10.33 -1.38 -0.88
C PHE A 116 10.48 -2.89 -0.62
N TYR A 117 10.36 -3.71 -1.66
CA TYR A 117 10.66 -5.14 -1.62
C TYR A 117 11.60 -5.53 -2.75
N LYS A 118 12.46 -6.51 -2.47
CA LYS A 118 13.16 -7.25 -3.51
C LYS A 118 12.22 -8.31 -4.08
N VAL A 119 12.43 -8.69 -5.34
CA VAL A 119 11.75 -9.85 -5.93
C VAL A 119 11.91 -11.09 -5.04
N SER A 120 13.10 -11.29 -4.43
CA SER A 120 13.36 -12.40 -3.52
C SER A 120 12.53 -12.41 -2.24
N ASP A 121 12.04 -11.24 -1.79
CA ASP A 121 11.18 -11.14 -0.61
C ASP A 121 9.76 -11.62 -0.94
N ILE A 122 9.29 -11.31 -2.14
CA ILE A 122 7.96 -11.70 -2.64
C ILE A 122 7.97 -13.16 -3.12
N CYS A 123 8.91 -13.49 -4.02
CA CYS A 123 9.00 -14.75 -4.75
C CYS A 123 9.84 -15.78 -4.01
N THR A 124 9.47 -16.06 -2.77
CA THR A 124 10.07 -17.18 -2.01
C THR A 124 9.68 -18.52 -2.64
N ALA A 125 10.27 -19.63 -2.18
CA ALA A 125 10.00 -20.97 -2.72
C ALA A 125 8.51 -21.33 -2.79
N LYS A 126 7.68 -20.83 -1.86
CA LYS A 126 6.23 -21.04 -1.84
C LYS A 126 5.51 -20.35 -3.01
N TYR A 127 6.05 -19.24 -3.52
CA TYR A 127 5.40 -18.37 -4.50
C TYR A 127 6.09 -18.38 -5.87
N ALA A 128 7.12 -19.22 -6.06
CA ALA A 128 7.97 -19.22 -7.24
C ALA A 128 7.18 -19.42 -8.55
N ASP A 129 6.26 -20.38 -8.59
CA ASP A 129 5.47 -20.68 -9.79
C ASP A 129 4.56 -19.49 -10.16
N ALA A 130 3.81 -18.96 -9.19
CA ALA A 130 2.92 -17.82 -9.39
C ALA A 130 3.70 -16.55 -9.78
N CYS A 131 4.88 -16.32 -9.21
CA CYS A 131 5.77 -15.24 -9.65
C CYS A 131 6.28 -15.46 -11.08
N GLY A 132 6.62 -16.70 -11.44
CA GLY A 132 7.07 -17.06 -12.78
C GLY A 132 6.03 -16.76 -13.86
N GLU A 133 4.75 -17.02 -13.57
CA GLU A 133 3.62 -16.66 -14.45
C GLU A 133 3.47 -15.15 -14.66
N LEU A 134 3.86 -14.36 -13.65
CA LEU A 134 3.84 -12.89 -13.70
C LEU A 134 5.13 -12.28 -14.25
N GLY A 135 6.14 -13.08 -14.55
CA GLY A 135 7.45 -12.59 -15.02
C GLY A 135 8.33 -11.97 -13.93
N LEU A 136 7.95 -12.10 -12.66
CA LEU A 136 8.73 -11.62 -11.51
C LEU A 136 9.90 -12.59 -11.26
N LYS A 137 11.12 -12.18 -11.63
CA LYS A 137 12.35 -13.02 -11.55
C LYS A 137 13.49 -12.32 -10.83
#